data_AF-A0A8C6RA49-F1
#
_entry.id   AF-A0A8C6RA49-F1
#
_cell.length_a   1.000
_cell.length_b   1.000
_cell.length_c   1.000
_cell.angle_alpha   90.00
_cell.angle_beta   90.00
_cell.angle_gamma   90.00
#
_symmetry.space_group_name_H-M   'P 1'
#
loop_
_entity.id
_entity.type
_entity.pdbx_description
1 polymer ?
#
loop_
_entity_poly.entity_id
_entity_poly.type
_entity_poly.pdbx_seq_one_letter_code
_entity_poly.pdbx_strand_id
1 'polypeptide(L)'
;MAQEQPLLAVQEALKTCFPAVEEQQGLWQSTLQDCSPLLSSLSNLAEQLQAVESLRFEDVPALQPFPDLQERLRRKQLEAGDTVLDKLGERLTILLKVRDTVSSHVEHVFKTYEQHAAMLGIDAVLQPSAVSPSVADMLEWLQDIDRHYRNSYPWYLKRKYLLSSIHWGDLASIQALPKAWDQISEEEHQDLVQDILLNVSFFLEERGGCTVSDLEQHS
;
A
#
# COMPACT_ATOMS: atom_id res chain seq x y z
N MET A 1 1.28 22.82 34.89
CA MET A 1 0.85 21.65 35.67
C MET A 1 -0.45 21.02 35.15
N ALA A 2 -1.64 21.65 35.21
CA ALA A 2 -2.90 21.01 34.77
C ALA A 2 -3.23 21.13 33.25
N GLN A 3 -2.77 22.19 32.58
CA GLN A 3 -3.00 22.43 31.14
C GLN A 3 -2.01 21.69 30.21
N GLU A 4 -0.92 21.13 30.76
CA GLU A 4 0.11 20.43 29.97
C GLU A 4 -0.27 18.97 29.68
N GLN A 5 -1.02 18.31 30.58
CA GLN A 5 -1.43 16.91 30.41
C GLN A 5 -2.31 16.67 29.16
N PRO A 6 -3.30 17.53 28.84
CA PRO A 6 -4.12 17.38 27.64
C PRO A 6 -3.31 17.51 26.34
N LEU A 7 -2.34 18.42 26.30
CA LEU A 7 -1.50 18.64 25.11
C LEU A 7 -0.53 17.49 24.90
N LEU A 8 0.06 17.00 25.98
CA LEU A 8 1.02 15.90 25.98
C LEU A 8 0.34 14.60 25.49
N ALA A 9 -0.91 14.34 25.90
CA ALA A 9 -1.67 13.19 25.42
C ALA A 9 -1.90 13.21 23.89
N VAL A 10 -2.22 14.38 23.31
CA VAL A 10 -2.36 14.52 21.85
C VAL A 10 -1.01 14.36 21.15
N GLN A 11 0.06 14.93 21.71
CA GLN A 11 1.41 14.79 21.16
C GLN A 11 1.90 13.33 21.18
N GLU A 12 1.61 12.56 22.23
CA GLU A 12 1.93 11.13 22.30
C GLU A 12 1.14 10.32 21.27
N ALA A 13 -0.15 10.62 21.10
CA ALA A 13 -0.98 10.00 20.08
C ALA A 13 -0.43 10.27 18.66
N LEU A 14 -0.03 11.52 18.38
CA LEU A 14 0.61 11.91 17.13
C LEU A 14 1.94 11.19 16.91
N LYS A 15 2.82 11.18 17.92
CA LYS A 15 4.13 10.49 17.88
C LYS A 15 4.01 8.99 17.62
N THR A 16 2.91 8.38 18.04
CA THR A 16 2.63 6.96 17.78
C THR A 16 2.01 6.74 16.41
N CYS A 17 1.18 7.66 15.94
CA CYS A 17 0.45 7.55 14.70
C CYS A 17 1.35 7.64 13.46
N PHE A 18 2.28 8.58 13.41
CA PHE A 18 3.11 8.78 12.21
C PHE A 18 4.01 7.58 11.86
N PRO A 19 4.72 6.95 12.82
CA PRO A 19 5.46 5.71 12.53
C PRO A 19 4.56 4.56 12.07
N ALA A 20 3.35 4.45 12.62
CA ALA A 20 2.40 3.43 12.17
C ALA A 20 1.94 3.69 10.73
N VAL A 21 1.70 4.95 10.37
CA VAL A 21 1.38 5.37 8.99
C VAL A 21 2.57 5.10 8.05
N GLU A 22 3.80 5.34 8.48
CA GLU A 22 5.01 5.04 7.71
C GLU A 22 5.13 3.53 7.41
N GLU A 23 4.93 2.67 8.42
CA GLU A 23 4.90 1.22 8.23
C GLU A 23 3.82 0.81 7.22
N GLN A 24 2.62 1.40 7.34
CA GLN A 24 1.52 1.15 6.40
C GLN A 24 1.84 1.62 4.98
N GLN A 25 2.51 2.77 4.82
CA GLN A 25 2.95 3.28 3.52
C GLN A 25 3.98 2.33 2.86
N GLY A 26 4.93 1.82 3.63
CA GLY A 26 5.89 0.82 3.13
C GLY A 26 5.20 -0.48 2.71
N LEU A 27 4.21 -0.94 3.48
CA LEU A 27 3.40 -2.11 3.12
C LEU A 27 2.58 -1.86 1.85
N TRP A 28 2.00 -0.67 1.68
CA TRP A 28 1.27 -0.29 0.47
C TRP A 28 2.16 -0.37 -0.77
N GLN A 29 3.32 0.28 -0.74
CA GLN A 29 4.26 0.33 -1.86
C GLN A 29 4.79 -1.06 -2.22
N SER A 30 5.24 -1.82 -1.23
CA SER A 30 5.72 -3.20 -1.46
C SER A 30 4.62 -4.11 -2.02
N THR A 31 3.38 -3.98 -1.52
CA THR A 31 2.24 -4.75 -2.05
C THR A 31 1.94 -4.42 -3.51
N LEU A 32 2.02 -3.15 -3.91
CA LEU A 32 1.87 -2.75 -5.30
C LEU A 32 3.00 -3.29 -6.19
N GLN A 33 4.23 -3.27 -5.71
CA GLN A 33 5.39 -3.85 -6.41
C GLN A 33 5.23 -5.37 -6.59
N ASP A 34 4.76 -6.07 -5.57
CA ASP A 34 4.49 -7.52 -5.59
C ASP A 34 3.42 -7.91 -6.63
N CYS A 35 2.53 -7.01 -7.03
CA CYS A 35 1.52 -7.29 -8.06
C CYS A 35 2.13 -7.40 -9.47
N SER A 36 3.19 -6.65 -9.77
CA SER A 36 3.82 -6.62 -11.11
C SER A 36 4.28 -8.00 -11.61
N PRO A 37 5.04 -8.81 -10.83
CA PRO A 37 5.43 -10.15 -11.27
C PRO A 37 4.24 -11.10 -11.42
N LEU A 38 3.18 -10.95 -10.62
CA LEU A 38 1.96 -11.76 -10.72
C LEU A 38 1.18 -11.44 -12.02
N LEU A 39 1.05 -10.16 -12.36
CA LEU A 39 0.42 -9.71 -13.61
C LEU A 39 1.22 -10.19 -14.82
N SER A 40 2.54 -10.12 -14.76
CA SER A 40 3.43 -10.65 -15.80
C SER A 40 3.26 -12.17 -15.96
N SER A 41 3.12 -12.90 -14.85
CA SER A 41 2.84 -14.33 -14.86
C SER A 41 1.52 -14.65 -15.55
N LEU A 42 0.45 -13.87 -15.32
CA LEU A 42 -0.84 -14.04 -16.02
C LEU A 42 -0.72 -13.76 -17.52
N SER A 43 -0.05 -12.67 -17.91
CA SER A 43 0.19 -12.35 -19.32
C SER A 43 0.90 -13.50 -20.02
N ASN A 44 1.98 -14.01 -19.43
CA ASN A 44 2.73 -15.14 -19.97
C ASN A 44 1.89 -16.43 -20.03
N LEU A 45 1.04 -16.71 -19.04
CA LEU A 45 0.13 -17.85 -19.10
C LEU A 45 -0.87 -17.73 -20.26
N ALA A 46 -1.39 -16.52 -20.53
CA ALA A 46 -2.26 -16.27 -21.66
C ALA A 46 -1.54 -16.43 -23.01
N GLU A 47 -0.29 -15.99 -23.13
CA GLU A 47 0.54 -16.26 -24.31
C GLU A 47 0.76 -17.77 -24.53
N GLN A 48 1.03 -18.52 -23.46
CA GLN A 48 1.20 -19.96 -23.55
C GLN A 48 -0.09 -20.67 -23.96
N LEU A 49 -1.24 -20.27 -23.42
CA LEU A 49 -2.55 -20.79 -23.84
C LEU A 49 -2.81 -20.52 -25.33
N GLN A 50 -2.50 -19.31 -25.79
CA GLN A 50 -2.63 -18.94 -27.20
C GLN A 50 -1.73 -19.80 -28.11
N ALA A 51 -0.50 -20.08 -27.67
CA ALA A 51 0.42 -20.95 -28.40
C ALA A 51 -0.09 -22.39 -28.48
N VAL A 52 -0.70 -22.90 -27.39
CA VAL A 52 -1.31 -24.23 -27.34
C VAL A 52 -2.54 -24.34 -28.25
N GLU A 53 -3.33 -23.26 -28.38
CA GLU A 53 -4.47 -23.21 -29.31
C GLU A 53 -4.02 -23.10 -30.78
N SER A 54 -2.89 -22.47 -31.04
CA SER A 54 -2.36 -22.27 -32.39
C SER A 54 -1.61 -23.49 -32.94
N LEU A 55 -1.10 -24.36 -32.07
CA LEU A 55 -0.32 -25.53 -32.45
C LEU A 55 -1.23 -26.70 -32.89
N ARG A 56 -0.94 -27.26 -34.07
CA ARG A 56 -1.49 -28.54 -34.49
C ARG A 56 -0.65 -29.67 -33.93
N PHE A 57 -1.04 -30.21 -32.77
CA PHE A 57 -0.32 -31.29 -32.09
C PHE A 57 -0.18 -32.55 -32.96
N GLU A 58 -1.14 -32.79 -33.85
CA GLU A 58 -1.15 -33.90 -34.81
C GLU A 58 0.03 -33.86 -35.80
N ASP A 59 0.48 -32.65 -36.14
CA ASP A 59 1.57 -32.39 -37.10
C ASP A 59 2.95 -32.56 -36.47
N VAL A 60 3.03 -32.83 -35.15
CA VAL A 60 4.30 -32.99 -34.41
C VAL A 60 4.50 -34.47 -34.05
N PRO A 61 5.38 -35.21 -34.76
CA PRO A 61 5.55 -36.65 -34.56
C PRO A 61 5.92 -37.07 -33.13
N ALA A 62 6.69 -36.23 -32.43
CA ALA A 62 7.10 -36.48 -31.04
C ALA A 62 5.95 -36.39 -30.03
N LEU A 63 4.84 -35.70 -30.37
CA LEU A 63 3.70 -35.48 -29.48
C LEU A 63 2.56 -36.47 -29.74
N GLN A 64 2.58 -37.22 -30.85
CA GLN A 64 1.57 -38.23 -31.17
C GLN A 64 1.32 -39.29 -30.09
N PRO A 65 2.33 -39.74 -29.30
CA PRO A 65 2.08 -40.66 -28.18
C PRO A 65 1.25 -40.06 -27.04
N PHE A 66 1.00 -38.75 -27.04
CA PHE A 66 0.34 -38.01 -25.96
C PHE A 66 -0.91 -37.26 -26.47
N PRO A 67 -1.98 -37.97 -26.86
CA PRO A 67 -3.17 -37.37 -27.46
C PRO A 67 -3.95 -36.46 -26.48
N ASP A 68 -3.76 -36.63 -25.17
CA ASP A 68 -4.37 -35.86 -24.09
C ASP A 68 -3.53 -34.65 -23.65
N LEU A 69 -2.34 -34.46 -24.23
CA LEU A 69 -1.38 -33.46 -23.78
C LEU A 69 -1.92 -32.02 -23.87
N GLN A 70 -2.60 -31.70 -24.98
CA GLN A 70 -3.14 -30.35 -25.21
C GLN A 70 -4.16 -29.97 -24.13
N GLU A 71 -5.14 -30.85 -23.88
CA GLU A 71 -6.16 -30.63 -22.86
C GLU A 71 -5.56 -30.58 -21.45
N ARG A 72 -4.59 -31.46 -21.15
CA ARG A 72 -3.90 -31.45 -19.85
C ARG A 72 -3.07 -30.20 -19.64
N LEU A 73 -2.41 -29.71 -20.67
CA LEU A 73 -1.62 -28.48 -20.62
C LEU A 73 -2.54 -27.28 -20.39
N ARG A 74 -3.63 -27.19 -21.15
CA ARG A 74 -4.67 -26.17 -20.97
C ARG A 74 -5.20 -26.16 -19.55
N ARG A 75 -5.64 -27.30 -19.03
CA ARG A 75 -6.14 -27.42 -17.66
C ARG A 75 -5.11 -26.97 -16.63
N LYS A 76 -3.85 -27.40 -16.76
CA LYS A 76 -2.77 -26.97 -15.84
C LYS A 76 -2.50 -25.47 -15.91
N GLN A 77 -2.57 -24.87 -17.09
CA GLN A 77 -2.38 -23.43 -17.26
C GLN A 77 -3.51 -22.63 -16.64
N LEU A 78 -4.76 -23.10 -16.77
CA LEU A 78 -5.92 -22.51 -16.08
C LEU A 78 -5.79 -22.62 -14.56
N GLU A 79 -5.46 -23.80 -14.03
CA GLU A 79 -5.21 -24.02 -12.59
C GLU A 79 -4.09 -23.09 -12.05
N ALA A 80 -3.01 -22.93 -12.82
CA ALA A 80 -1.93 -22.00 -12.48
C ALA A 80 -2.40 -20.53 -12.53
N GLY A 81 -3.23 -20.19 -13.51
CA GLY A 81 -3.84 -18.89 -13.66
C GLY A 81 -4.73 -18.51 -12.48
N ASP A 82 -5.63 -19.41 -12.07
CA ASP A 82 -6.50 -19.24 -10.90
C ASP A 82 -5.67 -19.02 -9.63
N THR A 83 -4.59 -19.79 -9.46
CA THR A 83 -3.65 -19.61 -8.33
C THR A 83 -3.01 -18.20 -8.31
N VAL A 84 -2.70 -17.64 -9.48
CA VAL A 84 -2.14 -16.28 -9.56
C VAL A 84 -3.20 -15.21 -9.29
N LEU A 85 -4.44 -15.43 -9.76
CA LEU A 85 -5.58 -14.54 -9.47
C LEU A 85 -5.90 -14.50 -7.98
N ASP A 86 -5.86 -15.64 -7.29
CA ASP A 86 -6.04 -15.72 -5.84
C ASP A 86 -4.99 -14.86 -5.11
N LYS A 87 -3.71 -14.99 -5.48
CA LYS A 87 -2.62 -14.18 -4.93
C LYS A 87 -2.81 -12.69 -5.17
N LEU A 88 -3.26 -12.30 -6.37
CA LEU A 88 -3.58 -10.89 -6.66
C LEU A 88 -4.76 -10.39 -5.81
N GLY A 89 -5.76 -11.23 -5.59
CA GLY A 89 -6.88 -10.95 -4.68
C GLY A 89 -6.42 -10.74 -3.23
N GLU A 90 -5.47 -11.54 -2.76
CA GLU A 90 -4.82 -11.36 -1.45
C GLU A 90 -4.09 -10.01 -1.38
N ARG A 91 -3.33 -9.64 -2.42
CA ARG A 91 -2.65 -8.32 -2.48
C ARG A 91 -3.64 -7.16 -2.43
N LEU A 92 -4.74 -7.24 -3.18
CA LEU A 92 -5.81 -6.23 -3.09
C LEU A 92 -6.40 -6.14 -1.67
N THR A 93 -6.57 -7.27 -0.99
CA THR A 93 -7.06 -7.28 0.39
C THR A 93 -6.10 -6.59 1.35
N ILE A 94 -4.79 -6.76 1.15
CA ILE A 94 -3.76 -6.05 1.92
C ILE A 94 -3.86 -4.54 1.70
N LEU A 95 -3.97 -4.07 0.45
CA LEU A 95 -4.13 -2.65 0.14
C LEU A 95 -5.36 -2.04 0.84
N LEU A 96 -6.49 -2.75 0.82
CA LEU A 96 -7.70 -2.32 1.51
C LEU A 96 -7.48 -2.22 3.02
N LYS A 97 -6.79 -3.20 3.61
CA LYS A 97 -6.46 -3.23 5.03
C LYS A 97 -5.53 -2.08 5.44
N VAL A 98 -4.55 -1.74 4.61
CA VAL A 98 -3.67 -0.59 4.84
C VAL A 98 -4.50 0.69 4.97
N ARG A 99 -5.39 0.96 4.01
CA ARG A 99 -6.31 2.10 4.07
C ARG A 99 -7.10 2.12 5.37
N ASP A 100 -7.75 1.01 5.72
CA ASP A 100 -8.59 0.91 6.92
C ASP A 100 -7.79 1.13 8.21
N THR A 101 -6.56 0.63 8.24
CA THR A 101 -5.65 0.77 9.38
C THR A 101 -5.21 2.22 9.55
N VAL A 102 -4.80 2.89 8.46
CA VAL A 102 -4.44 4.32 8.49
C VAL A 102 -5.62 5.17 8.94
N SER A 103 -6.81 4.96 8.37
CA SER A 103 -8.02 5.69 8.79
C SER A 103 -8.33 5.49 10.27
N SER A 104 -8.17 4.26 10.80
CA SER A 104 -8.36 3.98 12.22
C SER A 104 -7.34 4.68 13.12
N HIS A 105 -6.07 4.76 12.71
CA HIS A 105 -5.04 5.48 13.46
C HIS A 105 -5.33 6.98 13.52
N VAL A 106 -5.68 7.57 12.38
CA VAL A 106 -6.04 8.98 12.28
C VAL A 106 -7.29 9.28 13.13
N GLU A 107 -8.34 8.47 13.01
CA GLU A 107 -9.55 8.62 13.82
C GLU A 107 -9.25 8.57 15.33
N HIS A 108 -8.36 7.69 15.77
CA HIS A 108 -7.94 7.61 17.17
C HIS A 108 -7.29 8.92 17.65
N VAL A 109 -6.37 9.49 16.86
CA VAL A 109 -5.71 10.77 17.20
C VAL A 109 -6.74 11.90 17.29
N PHE A 110 -7.65 12.00 16.31
CA PHE A 110 -8.68 13.04 16.32
C PHE A 110 -9.63 12.88 17.52
N LYS A 111 -10.00 11.66 17.88
CA LYS A 111 -10.78 11.38 19.09
C LYS A 111 -10.05 11.81 20.36
N THR A 112 -8.74 11.54 20.46
CA THR A 112 -7.92 12.02 21.58
C THR A 112 -7.89 13.55 21.61
N TYR A 113 -7.74 14.21 20.47
CA TYR A 113 -7.80 15.68 20.39
C TYR A 113 -9.16 16.24 20.83
N GLU A 114 -10.27 15.71 20.30
CA GLU A 114 -11.63 16.15 20.63
C GLU A 114 -11.95 16.03 22.13
N GLN A 115 -11.48 14.96 22.78
CA GLN A 115 -11.64 14.77 24.23
C GLN A 115 -10.96 15.88 25.05
N HIS A 116 -9.88 16.46 24.52
CA HIS A 116 -9.05 17.44 25.20
C HIS A 116 -9.29 18.87 24.67
N ALA A 117 -10.01 19.04 23.55
CA ALA A 117 -10.18 20.29 22.84
C ALA A 117 -10.76 21.42 23.70
N ALA A 118 -11.71 21.14 24.60
CA ALA A 118 -12.29 22.15 25.48
C ALA A 118 -11.30 22.69 26.54
N MET A 119 -10.25 21.92 26.85
CA MET A 119 -9.19 22.29 27.80
C MET A 119 -7.96 22.88 27.11
N LEU A 120 -7.79 22.57 25.82
CA LEU A 120 -6.73 23.08 24.96
C LEU A 120 -7.11 24.46 24.43
N GLY A 121 -6.33 25.48 24.79
CA GLY A 121 -6.45 26.78 24.14
C GLY A 121 -5.95 26.71 22.69
N ILE A 122 -6.58 27.46 21.79
CA ILE A 122 -6.20 27.54 20.36
C ILE A 122 -4.71 27.90 20.23
N ASP A 123 -4.23 28.84 21.05
CA ASP A 123 -2.82 29.25 21.03
C ASP A 123 -1.87 28.07 21.29
N ALA A 124 -2.19 27.19 22.25
CA ALA A 124 -1.34 26.06 22.60
C ALA A 124 -1.23 25.01 21.47
N VAL A 125 -2.26 24.89 20.64
CA VAL A 125 -2.29 23.95 19.50
C VAL A 125 -1.51 24.53 18.30
N LEU A 126 -1.54 25.85 18.14
CA LEU A 126 -0.88 26.58 17.06
C LEU A 126 0.60 26.91 17.36
N GLN A 127 1.07 26.82 18.60
CA GLN A 127 2.47 27.11 18.92
C GLN A 127 3.40 26.01 18.38
N PRO A 128 4.27 26.31 17.39
CA PRO A 128 5.38 25.42 17.06
C PRO A 128 6.48 25.51 18.13
N SER A 129 7.37 24.52 18.16
CA SER A 129 8.60 24.57 18.96
C SER A 129 9.84 24.59 18.07
N ALA A 130 11.01 24.82 18.66
CA ALA A 130 12.27 24.78 17.93
C ALA A 130 12.60 23.38 17.36
N VAL A 131 11.95 22.33 17.87
CA VAL A 131 12.24 20.92 17.56
C VAL A 131 11.01 20.15 17.08
N SER A 132 9.85 20.81 16.96
CA SER A 132 8.61 20.16 16.52
C SER A 132 7.64 21.15 15.87
N PRO A 133 6.88 20.73 14.85
CA PRO A 133 5.77 21.51 14.30
C PRO A 133 4.68 21.73 15.35
N SER A 134 3.72 22.58 15.02
CA SER A 134 2.54 22.75 15.87
C SER A 134 1.66 21.49 15.83
N VAL A 135 0.83 21.31 16.86
CA VAL A 135 -0.15 20.21 16.87
C VAL A 135 -1.17 20.39 15.74
N ALA A 136 -1.50 21.63 15.37
CA ALA A 136 -2.37 21.92 14.24
C ALA A 136 -1.79 21.40 12.92
N ASP A 137 -0.52 21.70 12.63
CA ASP A 137 0.14 21.25 11.38
C ASP A 137 0.17 19.73 11.29
N MET A 138 0.52 19.05 12.40
CA MET A 138 0.57 17.59 12.45
C MET A 138 -0.82 16.95 12.27
N LEU A 139 -1.88 17.56 12.81
CA LEU A 139 -3.26 17.10 12.61
C LEU A 139 -3.72 17.31 11.16
N GLU A 140 -3.37 18.44 10.55
CA GLU A 140 -3.64 18.72 9.14
C GLU A 140 -2.95 17.68 8.24
N TRP A 141 -1.67 17.40 8.49
CA TRP A 141 -0.93 16.36 7.78
C TRP A 141 -1.56 14.97 7.88
N LEU A 142 -2.01 14.55 9.06
CA LEU A 142 -2.72 13.27 9.21
C LEU A 142 -4.05 13.25 8.46
N GLN A 143 -4.77 14.37 8.46
CA GLN A 143 -6.02 14.49 7.70
C GLN A 143 -5.76 14.41 6.20
N ASP A 144 -4.68 15.03 5.71
CA ASP A 144 -4.26 14.94 4.32
C ASP A 144 -3.89 13.52 3.91
N ILE A 145 -3.19 12.79 4.78
CA ILE A 145 -2.89 11.36 4.57
C ILE A 145 -4.16 10.52 4.54
N ASP A 146 -5.07 10.66 5.51
CA ASP A 146 -6.33 9.90 5.51
C ASP A 146 -7.17 10.21 4.26
N ARG A 147 -7.22 11.49 3.87
CA ARG A 147 -7.88 11.93 2.63
C ARG A 147 -7.24 11.30 1.40
N HIS A 148 -5.91 11.20 1.33
CA HIS A 148 -5.22 10.51 0.26
C HIS A 148 -5.67 9.06 0.14
N TYR A 149 -5.61 8.29 1.24
CA TYR A 149 -6.02 6.89 1.25
C TYR A 149 -7.52 6.67 0.92
N ARG A 150 -8.39 7.58 1.37
CA ARG A 150 -9.82 7.56 0.97
C ARG A 150 -10.00 7.85 -0.52
N ASN A 151 -9.23 8.80 -1.05
CA ASN A 151 -9.23 9.14 -2.47
C ASN A 151 -8.56 8.08 -3.35
N SER A 152 -7.80 7.15 -2.78
CA SER A 152 -7.29 5.94 -3.45
C SER A 152 -8.34 4.84 -3.59
N TYR A 153 -9.51 4.95 -2.93
CA TYR A 153 -10.56 3.93 -3.04
C TYR A 153 -11.09 3.70 -4.47
N PRO A 154 -11.34 4.73 -5.30
CA PRO A 154 -11.63 4.54 -6.71
C PRO A 154 -10.56 3.75 -7.46
N TRP A 155 -9.27 3.96 -7.16
CA TRP A 155 -8.16 3.22 -7.77
C TRP A 155 -8.15 1.75 -7.37
N TYR A 156 -8.38 1.47 -6.08
CA TYR A 156 -8.63 0.12 -5.60
C TYR A 156 -9.79 -0.56 -6.34
N LEU A 157 -10.91 0.15 -6.53
CA LEU A 157 -12.06 -0.39 -7.25
C LEU A 157 -11.75 -0.64 -8.73
N LYS A 158 -11.01 0.25 -9.41
CA LYS A 158 -10.56 0.03 -10.79
C LYS A 158 -9.70 -1.24 -10.88
N ARG A 159 -8.74 -1.42 -9.97
CA ARG A 159 -7.88 -2.63 -9.92
C ARG A 159 -8.69 -3.89 -9.65
N LYS A 160 -9.61 -3.85 -8.68
CA LYS A 160 -10.52 -4.97 -8.38
C LYS A 160 -11.39 -5.33 -9.58
N TYR A 161 -11.96 -4.32 -10.24
CA TYR A 161 -12.78 -4.52 -11.43
C TYR A 161 -11.97 -5.16 -12.56
N LEU A 162 -10.78 -4.63 -12.84
CA LEU A 162 -9.85 -5.16 -13.84
C LEU A 162 -9.63 -6.67 -13.63
N LEU A 163 -9.32 -7.09 -12.41
CA LEU A 163 -9.11 -8.51 -12.10
C LEU A 163 -10.39 -9.35 -12.18
N SER A 164 -11.52 -8.83 -11.70
CA SER A 164 -12.80 -9.54 -11.77
C SER A 164 -13.35 -9.71 -13.20
N SER A 165 -12.90 -8.88 -14.13
CA SER A 165 -13.31 -8.92 -15.54
C SER A 165 -12.52 -9.92 -16.39
N ILE A 166 -11.53 -10.59 -15.79
CA ILE A 166 -10.68 -11.55 -16.48
C ILE A 166 -11.51 -12.75 -16.93
N HIS A 167 -11.39 -13.08 -18.22
CA HIS A 167 -12.02 -14.23 -18.82
C HIS A 167 -11.00 -14.95 -19.71
N TRP A 168 -10.72 -16.22 -19.43
CA TRP A 168 -9.72 -17.03 -20.14
C TRP A 168 -10.02 -17.29 -21.62
N GLY A 169 -11.22 -16.94 -22.11
CA GLY A 169 -11.52 -16.90 -23.54
C GLY A 169 -11.11 -15.61 -24.25
N ASP A 170 -10.65 -14.58 -23.52
CA ASP A 170 -10.09 -13.35 -24.08
C ASP A 170 -8.63 -13.19 -23.64
N LEU A 171 -7.76 -13.98 -24.27
CA LEU A 171 -6.32 -14.00 -23.96
C LEU A 171 -5.64 -12.67 -24.25
N ALA A 172 -6.13 -11.90 -25.22
CA ALA A 172 -5.56 -10.60 -25.58
C ALA A 172 -5.74 -9.57 -24.44
N SER A 173 -6.91 -9.55 -23.81
CA SER A 173 -7.14 -8.71 -22.64
C SER A 173 -6.26 -9.11 -21.45
N ILE A 174 -6.02 -10.42 -21.24
CA ILE A 174 -5.13 -10.90 -20.18
C ILE A 174 -3.68 -10.49 -20.44
N GLN A 175 -3.21 -10.58 -21.69
CA GLN A 175 -1.86 -10.12 -22.07
C GLN A 175 -1.69 -8.60 -21.90
N ALA A 176 -2.77 -7.82 -22.02
CA ALA A 176 -2.76 -6.37 -21.82
C ALA A 176 -2.84 -5.94 -20.33
N LEU A 177 -3.09 -6.87 -19.40
CA LEU A 177 -3.28 -6.57 -17.96
C LEU A 177 -2.13 -5.79 -17.32
N PRO A 178 -0.84 -6.14 -17.52
CA PRO A 178 0.25 -5.39 -16.90
C PRO A 178 0.20 -3.90 -17.27
N LYS A 179 -0.02 -3.61 -18.56
CA LYS A 179 -0.14 -2.24 -19.06
C LYS A 179 -1.37 -1.53 -18.50
N ALA A 180 -2.52 -2.20 -18.44
CA ALA A 180 -3.74 -1.63 -17.87
C ALA A 180 -3.59 -1.33 -16.37
N TRP A 181 -2.80 -2.13 -15.65
CA TRP A 181 -2.49 -1.91 -14.24
C TRP A 181 -1.57 -0.70 -14.03
N ASP A 182 -0.54 -0.56 -14.85
CA ASP A 182 0.41 0.56 -14.77
C ASP A 182 -0.29 1.91 -15.03
N GLN A 183 -1.22 1.95 -15.99
CA GLN A 183 -2.04 3.14 -16.26
C GLN A 183 -2.86 3.62 -15.05
N ILE A 184 -3.36 2.69 -14.23
CA ILE A 184 -4.08 3.05 -12.99
C ILE A 184 -3.11 3.69 -11.97
N SER A 185 -1.85 3.26 -11.97
CA SER A 185 -0.84 3.73 -11.02
C SER A 185 -0.29 5.11 -11.40
N GLU A 186 -0.18 5.43 -12.69
CA GLU A 186 0.20 6.77 -13.17
C GLU A 186 -0.85 7.84 -12.85
N GLU A 187 -2.14 7.47 -12.76
CA GLU A 187 -3.23 8.39 -12.38
C GLU A 187 -3.25 8.69 -10.85
N GLU A 188 -2.64 7.82 -10.05
CA GLU A 188 -2.56 7.91 -8.59
C GLU A 188 -1.34 8.78 -8.19
N HIS A 189 -1.55 10.01 -7.71
CA HIS A 189 -0.46 10.89 -7.27
C HIS A 189 0.15 10.35 -5.96
N GLN A 190 1.29 9.64 -6.04
CA GLN A 190 1.84 8.83 -4.94
C GLN A 190 2.73 9.57 -3.93
N ASP A 191 3.17 10.80 -4.21
CA ASP A 191 4.27 11.41 -3.44
C ASP A 191 3.81 12.11 -2.14
N LEU A 192 2.53 12.47 -2.01
CA LEU A 192 2.01 13.26 -0.87
C LEU A 192 2.33 12.62 0.50
N VAL A 193 2.07 11.32 0.66
CA VAL A 193 2.28 10.64 1.94
C VAL A 193 3.77 10.58 2.26
N GLN A 194 4.61 10.32 1.25
CA GLN A 194 6.06 10.26 1.42
C GLN A 194 6.64 11.63 1.81
N ASP A 195 6.19 12.71 1.16
CA ASP A 195 6.63 14.07 1.44
C ASP A 195 6.25 14.49 2.87
N ILE A 196 5.03 14.18 3.30
CA ILE A 196 4.58 14.45 4.67
C ILE A 196 5.41 13.63 5.68
N LEU A 197 5.63 12.33 5.43
CA LEU A 197 6.42 11.48 6.32
C LEU A 197 7.88 11.95 6.43
N LEU A 198 8.47 12.42 5.33
CA LEU A 198 9.81 13.03 5.32
C LEU A 198 9.87 14.31 6.15
N ASN A 199 8.82 15.15 6.11
CA ASN A 199 8.75 16.31 6.98
C ASN A 199 8.69 15.90 8.44
N VAL A 200 7.92 14.86 8.77
CA VAL A 200 7.72 14.39 10.14
C VAL A 200 8.94 13.68 10.72
N SER A 201 9.67 12.89 9.92
CA SER A 201 10.83 12.13 10.39
C SER A 201 11.91 13.02 11.00
N PHE A 202 12.15 14.20 10.41
CA PHE A 202 13.06 15.22 10.94
C PHE A 202 12.75 15.61 12.40
N PHE A 203 11.48 15.55 12.81
CA PHE A 203 11.04 15.95 14.14
C PHE A 203 10.84 14.79 15.12
N LEU A 204 10.72 13.56 14.61
CA LEU A 204 10.57 12.36 15.43
C LEU A 204 11.90 11.67 15.76
N GLU A 205 12.98 11.97 15.03
CA GLU A 205 14.31 11.37 15.25
C GLU A 205 14.99 11.74 16.58
N GLU A 206 14.56 12.78 17.30
CA GLU A 206 15.12 13.10 18.62
C GLU A 206 14.45 12.32 19.77
N ARG A 207 14.98 11.11 20.04
CA ARG A 207 15.18 10.56 21.41
C ARG A 207 15.88 9.19 21.48
N GLY A 208 16.40 8.66 20.37
CA GLY A 208 17.16 7.41 20.35
C GLY A 208 18.67 7.64 20.17
N GLY A 209 19.39 8.01 21.23
CA GLY A 209 20.86 7.86 21.26
C GLY A 209 21.66 9.16 21.33
N CYS A 210 21.73 9.73 22.53
CA CYS A 210 23.00 10.28 23.00
C CYS A 210 23.17 9.83 24.45
N THR A 211 23.52 8.55 24.64
CA THR A 211 24.16 8.14 25.88
C THR A 211 25.50 8.84 25.90
N VAL A 212 25.61 9.90 26.70
CA VAL A 212 26.88 10.48 27.11
C VAL A 212 27.63 9.40 27.87
N SER A 213 28.37 8.56 27.14
CA SER A 213 29.28 7.55 27.71
C SER A 213 30.63 7.51 26.99
N ASP A 214 30.83 8.33 25.95
CA ASP A 214 32.09 8.36 25.18
C ASP A 214 32.93 9.63 25.39
N LEU A 215 32.78 10.33 26.52
CA LEU A 215 33.60 11.52 26.84
C LEU A 215 34.39 11.45 28.16
N GLU A 216 34.56 10.27 28.74
CA GLU A 216 35.45 10.08 29.90
C GLU A 216 36.46 8.94 29.71
N GLN A 217 37.20 8.93 28.59
CA GLN A 217 38.47 8.22 28.51
C GLN A 217 39.47 8.98 27.64
N HIS A 218 39.90 10.16 28.09
CA HIS A 218 41.26 10.66 27.84
C HIS A 218 41.56 11.80 28.83
N SER A 219 42.09 11.43 29.98
CA SER A 219 42.96 12.28 30.82
C SER A 219 43.98 11.39 31.50
#